data_AF-A0A2D9JGD8-F1
#
_entry.id   AF-A0A2D9JGD8-F1
#
_cell.length_a   1.000
_cell.length_b   1.000
_cell.length_c   1.000
_cell.angle_alpha   90.00
_cell.angle_beta   90.00
_cell.angle_gamma   90.00
#
_symmetry.space_group_name_H-M   'P 1'
#
loop_
_entity.id
_entity.type
_entity.pdbx_description
1 polymer ?
#
loop_
_entity_poly.entity_id
_entity_poly.type
_entity_poly.pdbx_seq_one_letter_code
_entity_poly.pdbx_strand_id
1 'polypeptide(L)'
;ANPIEIDMIGDGSLTATASGDIHITEVAGNLGIRQVLSSVGDVFLTADVSLLDTVDVADPYDPFSLDSATAIASLPAPDIIGRSIFLNANLGFIGNAGNELDIDSDYNPVAGELATLTTKSDQNTFINEVAGDLSLVSVITDQQTAFIAAIGGSIFPAMSGVESIRSGKVWLFARDDIGQSNNPIIASVDNVEGVATTGSVYLIASGDLTIGGVVNPPSSAEGEGTGGPSVPTRDRGSSGFEAGDRLSLRSTRTLTIAEGLQAESALSLRGDQALAIPAGVSVQTRDLLQFHSGTLTVFGTLSASEIRVLGTNGDDTIEFLPESSSVPFRVDAGAGDNTIVGVTLLDEVVSAPVSGGSTTRQTVTTKENVSQTPLNRFVDLFDTTPIIIMSDDRFEFVDGVLLLKPDGFLQHPQDNELELTITFQDATDSNLSATQVVTILTEVNENIWTNIDFTEDVNRSGEASALDALVIINQLNRQEDSSLPLFRRFDSDDPFYDVTGDGKITALDALRVINYLNRQTPASGEPEAPPQAIFAGPEPEFMADFASSAFWEEDELDIEIDLIAGDLTRPGLF
;
A
#
# COMPACT_ATOMS: atom_id res chain seq x y z
N ALA A 1 -39.60 3.33 30.81
CA ALA A 1 -40.29 2.78 32.00
C ALA A 1 -39.24 2.40 33.06
N ASN A 2 -39.64 2.20 34.33
CA ASN A 2 -38.69 1.68 35.34
C ASN A 2 -38.24 0.27 34.97
N PRO A 3 -36.95 -0.07 35.12
CA PRO A 3 -36.46 -1.43 34.86
C PRO A 3 -37.06 -2.44 35.84
N ILE A 4 -37.12 -3.70 35.41
CA ILE A 4 -37.23 -4.84 36.33
C ILE A 4 -35.81 -5.11 36.84
N GLU A 5 -35.63 -4.95 38.15
CA GLU A 5 -34.38 -5.31 38.84
C GLU A 5 -34.40 -6.80 39.20
N ILE A 6 -33.35 -7.52 38.83
CA ILE A 6 -33.12 -8.93 39.13
C ILE A 6 -31.75 -9.12 39.79
N ASP A 7 -31.60 -10.22 40.53
CA ASP A 7 -30.36 -10.69 41.15
C ASP A 7 -30.19 -12.18 40.78
N MET A 8 -29.45 -12.41 39.69
CA MET A 8 -29.22 -13.73 39.13
C MET A 8 -28.12 -14.47 39.90
N ILE A 9 -28.47 -15.60 40.51
CA ILE A 9 -27.52 -16.40 41.29
C ILE A 9 -26.79 -17.40 40.39
N GLY A 10 -25.45 -17.31 40.35
CA GLY A 10 -24.60 -18.32 39.71
C GLY A 10 -24.51 -18.15 38.19
N ASP A 11 -24.65 -19.27 37.47
CA ASP A 11 -24.65 -19.39 36.00
C ASP A 11 -26.08 -19.40 35.43
N GLY A 12 -27.00 -18.66 36.04
CA GLY A 12 -28.36 -18.52 35.55
C GLY A 12 -28.40 -17.93 34.13
N SER A 13 -29.52 -18.12 33.45
CA SER A 13 -29.77 -17.51 32.14
C SER A 13 -31.14 -16.85 32.08
N LEU A 14 -31.24 -15.76 31.34
CA LEU A 14 -32.43 -14.95 31.18
C LEU A 14 -33.18 -15.33 29.91
N THR A 15 -34.47 -15.63 30.05
CA THR A 15 -35.44 -15.56 28.96
C THR A 15 -36.47 -14.46 29.24
N ALA A 16 -36.55 -13.45 28.39
CA ALA A 16 -37.48 -12.32 28.53
C ALA A 16 -38.19 -12.04 27.20
N THR A 17 -39.52 -11.95 27.23
CA THR A 17 -40.32 -11.75 26.02
C THR A 17 -41.40 -10.71 26.26
N ALA A 18 -41.54 -9.77 25.33
CA ALA A 18 -42.55 -8.71 25.42
C ALA A 18 -43.02 -8.26 24.04
N SER A 19 -44.21 -7.67 23.99
CA SER A 19 -44.68 -7.04 22.76
C SER A 19 -43.95 -5.71 22.51
N GLY A 20 -43.92 -4.83 23.51
CA GLY A 20 -43.15 -3.58 23.50
C GLY A 20 -41.85 -3.71 24.29
N ASP A 21 -41.35 -2.59 24.81
CA ASP A 21 -40.00 -2.50 25.37
C ASP A 21 -39.72 -3.49 26.52
N ILE A 22 -38.48 -3.99 26.54
CA ILE A 22 -37.92 -4.79 27.64
C ILE A 22 -36.88 -3.94 28.35
N HIS A 23 -37.01 -3.76 29.67
CA HIS A 23 -36.03 -3.05 30.48
C HIS A 23 -35.66 -3.88 31.71
N ILE A 24 -34.45 -4.43 31.74
CA ILE A 24 -33.97 -5.33 32.79
C ILE A 24 -32.62 -4.86 33.32
N THR A 25 -32.45 -4.92 34.63
CA THR A 25 -31.19 -4.60 35.31
C THR A 25 -30.82 -5.74 36.24
N GLU A 26 -29.67 -6.37 35.98
CA GLU A 26 -28.99 -7.27 36.91
C GLU A 26 -28.19 -6.43 37.91
N VAL A 27 -28.57 -6.53 39.19
CA VAL A 27 -28.06 -5.66 40.26
C VAL A 27 -26.80 -6.20 40.93
N ALA A 28 -26.44 -7.46 40.71
CA ALA A 28 -25.26 -8.08 41.29
C ALA A 28 -24.69 -9.21 40.41
N GLY A 29 -23.56 -8.94 39.76
CA GLY A 29 -22.88 -9.94 38.93
C GLY A 29 -23.21 -9.87 37.44
N ASN A 30 -23.11 -11.01 36.76
CA ASN A 30 -23.29 -11.12 35.31
C ASN A 30 -24.77 -11.34 34.97
N LEU A 31 -25.22 -10.72 33.89
CA LEU A 31 -26.48 -11.08 33.25
C LEU A 31 -26.22 -12.11 32.16
N GLY A 32 -26.45 -13.39 32.48
CA GLY A 32 -26.44 -14.47 31.49
C GLY A 32 -27.70 -14.42 30.63
N ILE A 33 -27.54 -14.42 29.31
CA ILE A 33 -28.62 -14.31 28.34
C ILE A 33 -28.83 -15.65 27.67
N ARG A 34 -30.08 -16.10 27.67
CA ARG A 34 -30.54 -17.22 26.84
C ARG A 34 -31.37 -16.70 25.67
N GLN A 35 -32.26 -15.74 25.92
CA GLN A 35 -33.07 -15.12 24.87
C GLN A 35 -33.78 -13.86 25.38
N VAL A 36 -33.71 -12.76 24.65
CA VAL A 36 -34.49 -11.54 24.92
C VAL A 36 -35.17 -11.11 23.64
N LEU A 37 -36.51 -11.18 23.60
CA LEU A 37 -37.28 -10.90 22.39
C LEU A 37 -38.36 -9.84 22.64
N SER A 38 -38.18 -8.67 22.05
CA SER A 38 -39.19 -7.63 21.92
C SER A 38 -39.77 -7.61 20.50
N SER A 39 -41.09 -7.79 20.36
CA SER A 39 -41.69 -7.92 19.02
C SER A 39 -41.78 -6.61 18.22
N VAL A 40 -41.94 -5.47 18.90
CA VAL A 40 -42.06 -4.14 18.27
C VAL A 40 -41.35 -3.01 19.03
N GLY A 41 -40.85 -3.27 20.24
CA GLY A 41 -40.23 -2.27 21.10
C GLY A 41 -38.70 -2.42 21.20
N ASP A 42 -38.12 -1.57 22.02
CA ASP A 42 -36.68 -1.54 22.27
C ASP A 42 -36.25 -2.49 23.40
N VAL A 43 -34.98 -2.87 23.44
CA VAL A 43 -34.40 -3.70 24.50
C VAL A 43 -33.34 -2.91 25.27
N PHE A 44 -33.48 -2.84 26.58
CA PHE A 44 -32.57 -2.17 27.50
C PHE A 44 -32.08 -3.18 28.55
N LEU A 45 -30.82 -3.59 28.45
CA LEU A 45 -30.18 -4.50 29.40
C LEU A 45 -29.03 -3.80 30.11
N THR A 46 -29.02 -3.93 31.43
CA THR A 46 -27.89 -3.48 32.27
C THR A 46 -27.44 -4.62 33.16
N ALA A 47 -26.13 -4.83 33.25
CA ALA A 47 -25.51 -5.75 34.19
C ALA A 47 -24.51 -5.01 35.09
N ASP A 48 -24.45 -5.42 36.36
CA ASP A 48 -23.43 -4.95 37.30
C ASP A 48 -22.02 -5.34 36.85
N VAL A 49 -21.85 -6.55 36.29
CA VAL A 49 -20.56 -7.02 35.78
C VAL A 49 -20.60 -7.17 34.26
N SER A 50 -21.02 -8.31 33.71
CA SER A 50 -20.99 -8.57 32.26
C SER A 50 -22.35 -8.95 31.70
N LEU A 51 -22.57 -8.67 30.41
CA LEU A 51 -23.66 -9.23 29.59
C LEU A 51 -23.07 -10.39 28.79
N LEU A 52 -23.54 -11.61 29.03
CA LEU A 52 -22.96 -12.82 28.45
C LEU A 52 -24.02 -13.59 27.68
N ASP A 53 -23.72 -13.99 26.45
CA ASP A 53 -24.42 -15.13 25.86
C ASP A 53 -24.05 -16.40 26.66
N THR A 54 -25.08 -17.12 27.09
CA THR A 54 -24.96 -18.35 27.88
C THR A 54 -25.56 -19.56 27.20
N VAL A 55 -26.51 -19.38 26.28
CA VAL A 55 -27.31 -20.47 25.72
C VAL A 55 -27.83 -20.09 24.34
N ASP A 56 -27.32 -20.78 23.31
CA ASP A 56 -27.96 -20.83 22.00
C ASP A 56 -29.30 -21.56 22.04
N VAL A 57 -30.34 -20.98 21.44
CA VAL A 57 -31.62 -21.65 21.21
C VAL A 57 -31.73 -22.19 19.78
N ALA A 58 -32.52 -23.24 19.58
CA ALA A 58 -32.68 -23.88 18.27
C ALA A 58 -33.43 -23.00 17.24
N ASP A 59 -34.28 -22.10 17.74
CA ASP A 59 -35.01 -21.10 16.94
C ASP A 59 -35.07 -19.80 17.77
N PRO A 60 -34.26 -18.79 17.43
CA PRO A 60 -34.17 -17.55 18.20
C PRO A 60 -35.41 -16.67 18.09
N TYR A 61 -36.33 -16.96 17.15
CA TYR A 61 -37.58 -16.21 17.00
C TYR A 61 -38.78 -16.89 17.68
N ASP A 62 -38.60 -18.09 18.26
CA ASP A 62 -39.59 -18.75 19.10
C ASP A 62 -39.20 -18.66 20.59
N PRO A 63 -39.97 -17.94 21.42
CA PRO A 63 -39.68 -17.80 22.85
C PRO A 63 -39.79 -19.11 23.66
N PHE A 64 -40.39 -20.14 23.08
CA PHE A 64 -40.49 -21.48 23.68
C PHE A 64 -39.53 -22.48 23.05
N SER A 65 -38.62 -22.00 22.19
CA SER A 65 -37.63 -22.84 21.56
C SER A 65 -36.79 -23.58 22.59
N LEU A 66 -36.42 -24.81 22.27
CA LEU A 66 -35.50 -25.58 23.09
C LEU A 66 -34.07 -25.06 22.89
N ASP A 67 -33.21 -25.31 23.86
CA ASP A 67 -31.79 -25.04 23.72
C ASP A 67 -31.23 -25.85 22.53
N SER A 68 -30.27 -25.28 21.82
CA SER A 68 -29.65 -25.92 20.67
C SER A 68 -28.89 -27.18 21.09
N ALA A 69 -29.20 -28.31 20.47
CA ALA A 69 -28.49 -29.58 20.72
C ALA A 69 -27.05 -29.58 20.15
N THR A 70 -26.74 -28.58 19.32
CA THR A 70 -25.43 -28.32 18.73
C THR A 70 -25.05 -26.87 18.97
N ALA A 71 -25.15 -26.40 20.22
CA ALA A 71 -24.60 -25.13 20.64
C ALA A 71 -23.11 -25.12 20.29
N ILE A 72 -22.80 -24.42 19.21
CA ILE A 72 -21.45 -23.99 18.93
C ILE A 72 -21.50 -22.58 19.45
N ALA A 73 -20.59 -22.20 20.35
CA ALA A 73 -20.42 -20.86 20.92
C ALA A 73 -20.32 -19.70 19.89
N SER A 74 -20.49 -20.03 18.62
CA SER A 74 -20.05 -19.46 17.37
C SER A 74 -21.17 -19.35 16.36
N LEU A 75 -22.33 -19.92 16.66
CA LEU A 75 -23.43 -20.00 15.74
C LEU A 75 -24.10 -18.62 15.72
N PRO A 76 -24.06 -17.85 14.61
CA PRO A 76 -24.66 -16.52 14.57
C PRO A 76 -26.19 -16.64 14.64
N ALA A 77 -26.74 -16.64 15.84
CA ALA A 77 -28.15 -16.80 16.15
C ALA A 77 -28.54 -15.79 17.24
N PRO A 78 -29.46 -14.85 16.98
CA PRO A 78 -29.65 -13.72 17.88
C PRO A 78 -30.12 -14.13 19.28
N ASP A 79 -29.35 -13.72 20.28
CA ASP A 79 -29.72 -13.78 21.69
C ASP A 79 -30.69 -12.66 22.06
N ILE A 80 -30.51 -11.50 21.42
CA ILE A 80 -31.28 -10.29 21.68
C ILE A 80 -31.93 -9.80 20.39
N ILE A 81 -33.25 -9.75 20.40
CA ILE A 81 -34.08 -9.33 19.27
C ILE A 81 -34.93 -8.14 19.71
N GLY A 82 -34.86 -7.06 18.96
CA GLY A 82 -35.68 -5.87 19.22
C GLY A 82 -35.51 -4.79 18.16
N ARG A 83 -36.18 -3.65 18.35
CA ARG A 83 -35.98 -2.49 17.47
C ARG A 83 -34.63 -1.84 17.75
N SER A 84 -34.52 -1.00 18.78
CA SER A 84 -33.23 -0.49 19.25
C SER A 84 -32.74 -1.29 20.44
N ILE A 85 -31.43 -1.47 20.54
CA ILE A 85 -30.80 -2.29 21.57
C ILE A 85 -29.80 -1.43 22.37
N PHE A 86 -29.95 -1.46 23.69
CA PHE A 86 -29.14 -0.70 24.65
C PHE A 86 -28.52 -1.67 25.65
N LEU A 87 -27.19 -1.76 25.64
CA LEU A 87 -26.44 -2.71 26.45
C LEU A 87 -25.45 -1.96 27.34
N ASN A 88 -25.50 -2.21 28.64
CA ASN A 88 -24.60 -1.60 29.60
C ASN A 88 -24.03 -2.65 30.57
N ALA A 89 -22.73 -2.89 30.51
CA ALA A 89 -21.99 -3.73 31.44
C ALA A 89 -21.11 -2.83 32.32
N ASN A 90 -21.47 -2.65 33.60
CA ASN A 90 -20.85 -1.61 34.42
C ASN A 90 -19.39 -1.88 34.80
N LEU A 91 -18.96 -3.14 34.89
CA LEU A 91 -17.61 -3.51 35.34
C LEU A 91 -16.90 -4.53 34.42
N GLY A 92 -17.63 -5.11 33.47
CA GLY A 92 -17.22 -6.31 32.74
C GLY A 92 -17.44 -6.19 31.24
N PHE A 93 -17.62 -7.34 30.61
CA PHE A 93 -17.67 -7.50 29.17
C PHE A 93 -19.10 -7.41 28.63
N ILE A 94 -19.22 -7.12 27.34
CA ILE A 94 -20.42 -7.45 26.56
C ILE A 94 -20.00 -8.54 25.59
N GLY A 95 -20.57 -9.74 25.71
CA GLY A 95 -20.13 -10.94 25.01
C GLY A 95 -18.72 -11.39 25.42
N ASN A 96 -18.20 -12.42 24.75
CA ASN A 96 -16.82 -12.89 24.90
C ASN A 96 -16.19 -13.14 23.52
N ALA A 97 -14.87 -13.27 23.48
CA ALA A 97 -14.19 -13.68 22.26
C ALA A 97 -14.53 -15.15 21.92
N GLY A 98 -15.04 -15.39 20.71
CA GLY A 98 -15.49 -16.71 20.28
C GLY A 98 -16.77 -17.19 20.99
N ASN A 99 -17.49 -16.21 21.54
CA ASN A 99 -18.85 -16.29 22.05
C ASN A 99 -19.42 -14.87 22.15
N GLU A 100 -19.37 -14.19 21.01
CA GLU A 100 -19.93 -12.86 20.81
C GLU A 100 -21.40 -12.84 21.21
N LEU A 101 -21.89 -11.68 21.66
CA LEU A 101 -23.32 -11.53 21.91
C LEU A 101 -24.02 -11.22 20.59
N ASP A 102 -24.89 -12.14 20.15
CA ASP A 102 -25.57 -12.03 18.86
C ASP A 102 -26.87 -11.23 19.02
N ILE A 103 -27.08 -10.27 18.11
CA ILE A 103 -28.24 -9.38 18.12
C ILE A 103 -28.94 -9.39 16.77
N ASP A 104 -30.24 -9.11 16.80
CA ASP A 104 -31.07 -8.74 15.64
C ASP A 104 -31.75 -7.41 15.98
N SER A 105 -31.12 -6.31 15.55
CA SER A 105 -31.66 -4.96 15.64
C SER A 105 -32.49 -4.61 14.42
N ASP A 106 -33.36 -3.60 14.53
CA ASP A 106 -34.39 -3.29 13.53
C ASP A 106 -35.37 -4.43 13.26
N TYR A 107 -35.54 -5.35 14.23
CA TYR A 107 -36.51 -6.42 14.12
C TYR A 107 -37.93 -5.86 13.93
N ASN A 108 -38.64 -6.37 12.91
CA ASN A 108 -39.90 -5.82 12.41
C ASN A 108 -39.80 -4.31 12.08
N PRO A 109 -39.04 -3.96 11.03
CA PRO A 109 -38.66 -2.58 10.75
C PRO A 109 -39.87 -1.68 10.49
N VAL A 110 -39.81 -0.45 11.01
CA VAL A 110 -40.84 0.57 10.82
C VAL A 110 -40.36 1.58 9.80
N ALA A 111 -41.08 1.68 8.68
CA ALA A 111 -40.69 2.55 7.58
C ALA A 111 -40.48 4.01 8.03
N GLY A 112 -39.28 4.54 7.81
CA GLY A 112 -38.90 5.91 8.14
C GLY A 112 -38.40 6.11 9.58
N GLU A 113 -38.30 5.04 10.36
CA GLU A 113 -37.65 5.07 11.68
C GLU A 113 -36.34 4.29 11.62
N LEU A 114 -35.32 4.78 12.34
CA LEU A 114 -34.01 4.13 12.43
C LEU A 114 -33.91 3.39 13.76
N ALA A 115 -33.71 2.08 13.70
CA ALA A 115 -33.28 1.28 14.84
C ALA A 115 -31.78 1.42 15.06
N THR A 116 -31.33 1.30 16.32
CA THR A 116 -29.92 1.58 16.66
C THR A 116 -29.38 0.67 17.75
N LEU A 117 -28.05 0.56 17.78
CA LEU A 117 -27.30 -0.04 18.87
C LEU A 117 -26.59 1.04 19.70
N THR A 118 -26.69 0.88 21.02
CA THR A 118 -25.90 1.62 22.02
C THR A 118 -25.26 0.61 22.98
N THR A 119 -23.93 0.63 23.09
CA THR A 119 -23.20 -0.20 24.05
C THR A 119 -22.30 0.62 24.96
N LYS A 120 -22.15 0.16 26.20
CA LYS A 120 -21.13 0.63 27.14
C LYS A 120 -20.60 -0.54 27.97
N SER A 121 -19.28 -0.70 28.02
CA SER A 121 -18.59 -1.67 28.88
C SER A 121 -17.30 -1.10 29.48
N ASP A 122 -16.92 -1.57 30.66
CA ASP A 122 -15.62 -1.29 31.28
C ASP A 122 -14.51 -2.24 30.76
N GLN A 123 -14.91 -3.33 30.07
CA GLN A 123 -14.03 -4.27 29.37
C GLN A 123 -14.30 -4.30 27.87
N ASN A 124 -13.83 -5.34 27.17
CA ASN A 124 -14.11 -5.51 25.73
C ASN A 124 -15.60 -5.70 25.46
N THR A 125 -16.03 -5.26 24.28
CA THR A 125 -17.37 -5.53 23.71
C THR A 125 -17.22 -6.43 22.49
N PHE A 126 -18.09 -7.43 22.39
CA PHE A 126 -18.13 -8.47 21.36
C PHE A 126 -19.57 -8.61 20.88
N ILE A 127 -19.88 -8.06 19.70
CA ILE A 127 -21.24 -8.01 19.15
C ILE A 127 -21.25 -8.45 17.69
N ASN A 128 -22.22 -9.29 17.35
CA ASN A 128 -22.60 -9.57 15.97
C ASN A 128 -24.05 -9.16 15.73
N GLU A 129 -24.27 -8.33 14.71
CA GLU A 129 -25.57 -8.19 14.07
C GLU A 129 -25.76 -9.30 13.05
N VAL A 130 -26.74 -10.16 13.29
CA VAL A 130 -26.99 -11.36 12.50
C VAL A 130 -27.88 -11.09 11.29
N ALA A 131 -28.65 -10.00 11.29
CA ALA A 131 -29.62 -9.70 10.24
C ALA A 131 -29.63 -8.21 9.86
N GLY A 132 -29.37 -7.93 8.58
CA GLY A 132 -29.47 -6.57 8.04
C GLY A 132 -28.31 -5.65 8.44
N ASP A 133 -28.60 -4.35 8.47
CA ASP A 133 -27.63 -3.29 8.74
C ASP A 133 -27.62 -2.90 10.22
N LEU A 134 -26.43 -2.69 10.78
CA LEU A 134 -26.23 -2.25 12.15
C LEU A 134 -25.99 -0.73 12.21
N SER A 135 -26.91 0.01 12.83
CA SER A 135 -26.76 1.47 13.01
C SER A 135 -26.29 1.84 14.42
N LEU A 136 -25.13 2.49 14.54
CA LEU A 136 -24.46 2.78 15.80
C LEU A 136 -24.77 4.20 16.31
N VAL A 137 -25.37 4.30 17.49
CA VAL A 137 -25.42 5.58 18.24
C VAL A 137 -24.12 5.78 18.99
N SER A 138 -23.71 4.78 19.78
CA SER A 138 -22.42 4.81 20.48
C SER A 138 -21.97 3.41 20.87
N VAL A 139 -20.69 3.10 20.67
CA VAL A 139 -19.99 1.93 21.21
C VAL A 139 -18.88 2.43 22.11
N ILE A 140 -18.96 2.13 23.40
CA ILE A 140 -18.02 2.61 24.40
C ILE A 140 -17.41 1.43 25.16
N THR A 141 -16.09 1.31 25.12
CA THR A 141 -15.28 0.31 25.86
C THR A 141 -14.13 0.97 26.64
N ASP A 142 -14.18 2.30 26.80
CA ASP A 142 -13.09 3.13 27.30
C ASP A 142 -11.75 2.84 26.60
N GLN A 143 -10.74 2.28 27.30
CA GLN A 143 -9.40 1.99 26.75
C GLN A 143 -9.25 0.55 26.22
N GLN A 144 -10.34 -0.20 26.19
CA GLN A 144 -10.36 -1.62 25.82
C GLN A 144 -10.69 -1.78 24.33
N THR A 145 -11.03 -3.00 23.88
CA THR A 145 -11.31 -3.29 22.48
C THR A 145 -12.79 -3.51 22.22
N ALA A 146 -13.31 -2.92 21.14
CA ALA A 146 -14.64 -3.23 20.62
C ALA A 146 -14.53 -4.09 19.36
N PHE A 147 -15.30 -5.18 19.30
CA PHE A 147 -15.44 -6.04 18.14
C PHE A 147 -16.90 -5.99 17.69
N ILE A 148 -17.12 -5.40 16.52
CA ILE A 148 -18.46 -5.12 16.00
C ILE A 148 -18.57 -5.71 14.60
N ALA A 149 -19.49 -6.65 14.41
CA ALA A 149 -19.76 -7.25 13.11
C ALA A 149 -21.21 -7.04 12.66
N ALA A 150 -21.42 -6.80 11.38
CA ALA A 150 -22.71 -6.95 10.69
C ALA A 150 -22.57 -8.06 9.64
N ILE A 151 -23.03 -9.27 10.00
CA ILE A 151 -22.80 -10.49 9.21
C ILE A 151 -23.53 -10.43 7.87
N GLY A 152 -24.74 -9.87 7.88
CA GLY A 152 -25.65 -9.83 6.75
C GLY A 152 -25.80 -8.47 6.08
N GLY A 153 -25.03 -7.45 6.47
CA GLY A 153 -25.23 -6.08 5.98
C GLY A 153 -24.07 -5.15 6.31
N SER A 154 -24.42 -3.89 6.53
CA SER A 154 -23.50 -2.77 6.72
C SER A 154 -23.41 -2.33 8.17
N ILE A 155 -22.35 -1.60 8.53
CA ILE A 155 -22.26 -0.86 9.78
C ILE A 155 -22.36 0.63 9.44
N PHE A 156 -23.36 1.32 9.98
CA PHE A 156 -23.58 2.75 9.76
C PHE A 156 -23.57 3.55 11.05
N PRO A 157 -23.10 4.81 11.04
CA PRO A 157 -23.35 5.72 12.15
C PRO A 157 -24.81 6.18 12.11
N ALA A 158 -25.48 6.17 13.26
CA ALA A 158 -26.88 6.59 13.37
C ALA A 158 -27.08 8.10 13.12
N MET A 159 -26.04 8.91 13.35
CA MET A 159 -26.08 10.37 13.16
C MET A 159 -24.81 10.87 12.48
N SER A 160 -24.98 11.66 11.42
CA SER A 160 -23.86 12.26 10.69
C SER A 160 -23.14 13.32 11.50
N GLY A 161 -21.81 13.29 11.46
CA GLY A 161 -20.96 14.24 12.19
C GLY A 161 -20.86 13.97 13.69
N VAL A 162 -21.47 12.90 14.20
CA VAL A 162 -21.44 12.49 15.60
C VAL A 162 -20.53 11.27 15.74
N GLU A 163 -19.71 11.26 16.79
CA GLU A 163 -18.88 10.13 17.15
C GLU A 163 -19.75 8.92 17.52
N SER A 164 -19.54 7.80 16.83
CA SER A 164 -20.25 6.54 17.06
C SER A 164 -19.43 5.53 17.86
N ILE A 165 -18.11 5.71 17.97
CA ILE A 165 -17.21 4.74 18.64
C ILE A 165 -16.19 5.49 19.50
N ARG A 166 -16.08 5.12 20.77
CA ARG A 166 -15.01 5.52 21.68
C ARG A 166 -14.43 4.27 22.35
N SER A 167 -13.24 3.88 21.94
CA SER A 167 -12.59 2.63 22.36
C SER A 167 -11.07 2.82 22.32
N GLY A 168 -10.29 2.00 23.02
CA GLY A 168 -8.84 1.97 22.79
C GLY A 168 -8.54 1.40 21.41
N LYS A 169 -9.18 0.27 21.07
CA LYS A 169 -9.04 -0.39 19.77
C LYS A 169 -10.39 -0.81 19.21
N VAL A 170 -10.53 -0.90 17.89
CA VAL A 170 -11.77 -1.45 17.31
C VAL A 170 -11.49 -2.34 16.11
N TRP A 171 -12.19 -3.46 16.05
CA TRP A 171 -12.25 -4.31 14.87
C TRP A 171 -13.67 -4.27 14.30
N LEU A 172 -13.78 -3.99 13.01
CA LEU A 172 -15.06 -3.83 12.32
C LEU A 172 -15.21 -4.85 11.20
N PHE A 173 -16.36 -5.51 11.13
CA PHE A 173 -16.70 -6.38 10.00
C PHE A 173 -18.07 -6.04 9.44
N ALA A 174 -18.16 -5.90 8.13
CA ALA A 174 -19.42 -5.82 7.42
C ALA A 174 -19.36 -6.70 6.16
N ARG A 175 -20.50 -7.29 5.79
CA ARG A 175 -20.62 -7.88 4.45
C ARG A 175 -20.58 -6.78 3.39
N ASP A 176 -21.32 -5.71 3.64
CA ASP A 176 -21.53 -4.63 2.69
C ASP A 176 -20.63 -3.44 3.06
N ASP A 177 -21.17 -2.34 3.58
CA ASP A 177 -20.40 -1.12 3.85
C ASP A 177 -20.02 -0.93 5.33
N ILE A 178 -18.91 -0.24 5.59
CA ILE A 178 -18.57 0.35 6.90
C ILE A 178 -18.56 1.87 6.74
N GLY A 179 -19.63 2.52 7.18
CA GLY A 179 -19.85 3.95 6.96
C GLY A 179 -20.14 4.28 5.49
N GLN A 180 -20.38 5.57 5.22
CA GLN A 180 -20.67 6.07 3.87
C GLN A 180 -19.85 7.34 3.58
N SER A 181 -19.68 7.68 2.30
CA SER A 181 -18.91 8.87 1.91
C SER A 181 -19.45 10.18 2.47
N ASN A 182 -20.78 10.30 2.60
CA ASN A 182 -21.48 11.44 3.20
C ASN A 182 -21.80 11.25 4.69
N ASN A 183 -21.56 10.06 5.23
CA ASN A 183 -21.84 9.70 6.61
C ASN A 183 -20.82 8.66 7.12
N PRO A 184 -19.54 9.05 7.24
CA PRO A 184 -18.48 8.13 7.65
C PRO A 184 -18.61 7.78 9.13
N ILE A 185 -18.09 6.62 9.54
CA ILE A 185 -17.92 6.29 10.96
C ILE A 185 -16.94 7.31 11.57
N ILE A 186 -17.37 8.01 12.60
CA ILE A 186 -16.49 8.87 13.41
C ILE A 186 -16.13 8.13 14.68
N ALA A 187 -14.84 7.93 14.91
CA ALA A 187 -14.32 7.17 16.04
C ALA A 187 -13.25 7.96 16.83
N SER A 188 -13.13 7.71 18.13
CA SER A 188 -11.96 8.05 18.94
C SER A 188 -11.34 6.75 19.40
N VAL A 189 -10.26 6.35 18.73
CA VAL A 189 -9.62 5.04 18.80
C VAL A 189 -8.14 5.15 18.46
N ASP A 190 -7.29 4.37 19.16
CA ASP A 190 -5.84 4.34 18.90
C ASP A 190 -5.51 3.40 17.73
N ASN A 191 -6.19 2.25 17.67
CA ASN A 191 -5.98 1.22 16.65
C ASN A 191 -7.29 0.75 16.00
N VAL A 192 -7.28 0.54 14.69
CA VAL A 192 -8.43 0.05 13.93
C VAL A 192 -8.00 -1.01 12.93
N GLU A 193 -8.79 -2.07 12.82
CA GLU A 193 -8.72 -3.09 11.77
C GLU A 193 -10.14 -3.40 11.28
N GLY A 194 -10.25 -4.02 10.11
CA GLY A 194 -11.56 -4.47 9.66
C GLY A 194 -11.68 -4.90 8.21
N VAL A 195 -12.89 -5.33 7.87
CA VAL A 195 -13.24 -5.82 6.53
C VAL A 195 -14.64 -5.36 6.15
N ALA A 196 -14.77 -4.74 4.98
CA ALA A 196 -16.01 -4.63 4.24
C ALA A 196 -15.94 -5.60 3.05
N THR A 197 -16.65 -6.73 3.10
CA THR A 197 -16.41 -7.84 2.15
C THR A 197 -16.74 -7.47 0.70
N THR A 198 -17.83 -6.74 0.50
CA THR A 198 -18.33 -6.37 -0.84
C THR A 198 -18.50 -4.87 -1.04
N GLY A 199 -18.55 -4.10 0.04
CA GLY A 199 -18.74 -2.65 0.00
C GLY A 199 -17.50 -1.84 0.33
N SER A 200 -17.76 -0.59 0.67
CA SER A 200 -16.76 0.44 0.94
C SER A 200 -16.55 0.64 2.43
N VAL A 201 -15.40 1.24 2.78
CA VAL A 201 -15.08 1.70 4.13
C VAL A 201 -14.87 3.21 4.10
N TYR A 202 -15.57 3.93 4.98
CA TYR A 202 -15.42 5.35 5.23
C TYR A 202 -15.31 5.61 6.73
N LEU A 203 -14.09 5.90 7.20
CA LEU A 203 -13.80 6.10 8.62
C LEU A 203 -13.00 7.38 8.85
N ILE A 204 -13.39 8.14 9.88
CA ILE A 204 -12.69 9.31 10.39
C ILE A 204 -12.36 9.08 11.87
N ALA A 205 -11.08 9.01 12.22
CA ALA A 205 -10.63 9.02 13.59
C ALA A 205 -10.35 10.44 14.09
N SER A 206 -10.83 10.74 15.28
CA SER A 206 -10.51 11.95 16.03
C SER A 206 -9.25 11.72 16.86
N GLY A 207 -8.18 12.44 16.55
CA GLY A 207 -6.86 12.21 17.14
C GLY A 207 -5.94 11.41 16.23
N ASP A 208 -4.87 10.87 16.80
CA ASP A 208 -3.96 9.98 16.09
C ASP A 208 -4.63 8.62 15.86
N LEU A 209 -4.29 7.95 14.77
CA LEU A 209 -4.85 6.65 14.38
C LEU A 209 -3.75 5.75 13.83
N THR A 210 -3.73 4.50 14.30
CA THR A 210 -2.95 3.42 13.71
C THR A 210 -3.87 2.40 13.05
N ILE A 211 -3.59 2.01 11.80
CA ILE A 211 -4.23 0.84 11.17
C ILE A 211 -3.40 -0.40 11.45
N GLY A 212 -4.01 -1.41 12.08
CA GLY A 212 -3.33 -2.61 12.58
C GLY A 212 -3.13 -2.62 14.10
N GLY A 213 -2.65 -3.75 14.62
CA GLY A 213 -2.39 -3.95 16.05
C GLY A 213 -3.64 -4.13 16.93
N VAL A 214 -4.79 -4.46 16.34
CA VAL A 214 -6.03 -4.82 17.05
C VAL A 214 -6.07 -6.33 17.30
N VAL A 215 -5.85 -7.14 16.26
CA VAL A 215 -5.78 -8.62 16.35
C VAL A 215 -4.34 -9.08 16.15
N ASN A 216 -3.84 -10.03 16.95
CA ASN A 216 -2.47 -10.52 16.80
C ASN A 216 -2.36 -11.59 15.68
N PRO A 217 -1.52 -11.39 14.64
CA PRO A 217 -1.16 -12.46 13.71
C PRO A 217 -0.02 -13.35 14.27
N PRO A 218 0.03 -14.67 13.98
CA PRO A 218 -1.01 -15.57 13.53
C PRO A 218 -1.56 -16.43 14.69
N SER A 219 -2.83 -16.84 14.65
CA SER A 219 -3.36 -18.00 15.39
C SER A 219 -3.53 -17.94 16.92
N SER A 220 -4.10 -16.86 17.44
CA SER A 220 -5.14 -17.04 18.46
C SER A 220 -6.24 -16.05 18.15
N ALA A 221 -7.17 -16.47 17.30
CA ALA A 221 -8.39 -15.73 17.04
C ALA A 221 -9.06 -15.45 18.39
N GLU A 222 -8.88 -14.24 18.92
CA GLU A 222 -9.95 -13.66 19.70
C GLU A 222 -11.10 -13.64 18.70
N GLY A 223 -12.18 -14.40 18.82
CA GLY A 223 -13.33 -14.43 17.90
C GLY A 223 -13.42 -15.59 16.91
N GLU A 224 -14.56 -15.66 16.22
CA GLU A 224 -15.06 -16.90 15.62
C GLU A 224 -14.19 -17.57 14.55
N GLY A 225 -13.94 -18.88 14.71
CA GLY A 225 -12.97 -19.64 13.93
C GLY A 225 -13.54 -20.79 13.08
N THR A 226 -14.86 -20.97 12.94
CA THR A 226 -15.39 -22.25 12.39
C THR A 226 -16.51 -22.14 11.36
N GLY A 227 -16.40 -21.25 10.36
CA GLY A 227 -17.53 -21.00 9.46
C GLY A 227 -17.27 -20.81 7.95
N GLY A 228 -16.22 -21.37 7.36
CA GLY A 228 -16.02 -21.25 5.90
C GLY A 228 -15.84 -19.79 5.40
N PRO A 229 -15.80 -19.55 4.08
CA PRO A 229 -15.36 -18.26 3.51
C PRO A 229 -16.34 -17.09 3.70
N SER A 230 -17.48 -17.30 4.37
CA SER A 230 -18.59 -16.35 4.52
C SER A 230 -19.00 -16.11 5.98
N VAL A 231 -18.18 -16.55 6.95
CA VAL A 231 -18.37 -16.23 8.37
C VAL A 231 -17.29 -15.23 8.78
N PRO A 232 -17.60 -14.23 9.63
CA PRO A 232 -16.63 -13.27 10.16
C PRO A 232 -15.56 -13.99 10.98
N THR A 233 -14.56 -14.56 10.32
CA THR A 233 -13.34 -14.97 11.00
C THR A 233 -12.45 -13.74 11.08
N ARG A 234 -12.01 -13.37 12.28
CA ARG A 234 -11.06 -12.26 12.46
C ARG A 234 -9.69 -12.53 11.83
N ASP A 235 -9.46 -13.76 11.36
CA ASP A 235 -8.37 -14.10 10.45
C ASP A 235 -8.42 -13.26 9.16
N ARG A 236 -9.62 -13.00 8.60
CA ARG A 236 -9.81 -12.04 7.51
C ARG A 236 -9.83 -10.62 8.09
N GLY A 237 -8.92 -9.77 7.62
CA GLY A 237 -8.72 -8.42 8.16
C GLY A 237 -7.74 -8.31 9.32
N SER A 238 -7.09 -9.42 9.74
CA SER A 238 -6.01 -9.44 10.75
C SER A 238 -4.69 -8.77 10.32
N SER A 239 -4.71 -8.09 9.18
CA SER A 239 -3.58 -7.38 8.60
C SER A 239 -4.10 -6.04 8.08
N GLY A 240 -4.63 -5.22 8.97
CA GLY A 240 -5.12 -3.87 8.68
C GLY A 240 -6.56 -3.79 8.19
N PHE A 241 -6.77 -3.33 6.94
CA PHE A 241 -8.11 -3.08 6.38
C PHE A 241 -8.29 -3.61 4.97
N GLU A 242 -9.43 -4.27 4.73
CA GLU A 242 -9.85 -4.73 3.40
C GLU A 242 -11.23 -4.14 3.03
N ALA A 243 -11.36 -3.64 1.80
CA ALA A 243 -12.63 -3.18 1.25
C ALA A 243 -12.91 -3.81 -0.13
N GLY A 244 -14.09 -4.40 -0.29
CA GLY A 244 -14.58 -4.95 -1.56
C GLY A 244 -14.87 -3.90 -2.64
N ASP A 245 -14.89 -2.61 -2.28
CA ASP A 245 -14.98 -1.48 -3.21
C ASP A 245 -13.96 -0.37 -2.83
N ARG A 246 -14.39 0.73 -2.17
CA ARG A 246 -13.51 1.87 -1.85
C ARG A 246 -13.06 1.84 -0.40
N LEU A 247 -11.82 2.26 -0.13
CA LEU A 247 -11.31 2.43 1.24
C LEU A 247 -10.90 3.89 1.45
N SER A 248 -11.54 4.57 2.39
CA SER A 248 -11.28 5.96 2.75
C SER A 248 -11.04 6.09 4.24
N LEU A 249 -9.79 6.34 4.62
CA LEU A 249 -9.35 6.46 6.00
C LEU A 249 -8.82 7.87 6.25
N ARG A 250 -9.33 8.52 7.30
CA ARG A 250 -8.87 9.84 7.73
C ARG A 250 -8.57 9.87 9.22
N SER A 251 -7.45 10.46 9.59
CA SER A 251 -7.16 10.94 10.94
C SER A 251 -7.17 12.46 10.97
N THR A 252 -7.72 13.06 12.04
CA THR A 252 -7.60 14.51 12.28
C THR A 252 -6.21 14.94 12.77
N ARG A 253 -5.30 13.99 13.00
CA ARG A 253 -3.90 14.20 13.33
C ARG A 253 -3.00 13.29 12.50
N THR A 254 -2.33 12.32 13.13
CA THR A 254 -1.44 11.38 12.47
C THR A 254 -2.18 10.11 12.06
N LEU A 255 -2.07 9.73 10.79
CA LEU A 255 -2.47 8.40 10.30
C LEU A 255 -1.23 7.53 10.10
N THR A 256 -1.08 6.47 10.89
CA THR A 256 -0.01 5.47 10.72
C THR A 256 -0.59 4.19 10.17
N ILE A 257 -0.05 3.69 9.06
CA ILE A 257 -0.44 2.39 8.50
C ILE A 257 0.58 1.37 8.97
N ALA A 258 0.26 0.59 10.01
CA ALA A 258 1.17 -0.40 10.57
C ALA A 258 1.01 -1.79 9.93
N GLU A 259 -0.14 -2.06 9.32
CA GLU A 259 -0.47 -3.31 8.64
C GLU A 259 -1.09 -3.05 7.27
N GLY A 260 -1.20 -4.10 6.46
CA GLY A 260 -1.59 -4.00 5.05
C GLY A 260 -2.94 -3.33 4.82
N LEU A 261 -3.10 -2.71 3.65
CA LEU A 261 -4.39 -2.18 3.19
C LEU A 261 -4.71 -2.71 1.81
N GLN A 262 -5.98 -3.05 1.59
CA GLN A 262 -6.47 -3.50 0.29
C GLN A 262 -7.83 -2.87 -0.04
N ALA A 263 -8.00 -2.43 -1.29
CA ALA A 263 -9.29 -2.03 -1.85
C ALA A 263 -9.43 -2.47 -3.31
N GLU A 264 -10.64 -2.77 -3.76
CA GLU A 264 -10.87 -3.19 -5.15
C GLU A 264 -11.05 -2.02 -6.13
N SER A 265 -11.36 -0.83 -5.62
CA SER A 265 -11.50 0.40 -6.40
C SER A 265 -10.45 1.43 -5.98
N ALA A 266 -10.87 2.59 -5.44
CA ALA A 266 -9.95 3.65 -5.02
C ALA A 266 -9.69 3.58 -3.51
N LEU A 267 -8.45 3.90 -3.14
CA LEU A 267 -7.96 3.92 -1.78
C LEU A 267 -7.45 5.33 -1.45
N SER A 268 -8.07 5.99 -0.46
CA SER A 268 -7.73 7.34 -0.02
C SER A 268 -7.27 7.33 1.42
N LEU A 269 -6.07 7.82 1.67
CA LEU A 269 -5.48 7.94 3.00
C LEU A 269 -5.21 9.40 3.34
N ARG A 270 -5.65 9.81 4.52
CA ARG A 270 -5.53 11.19 4.97
C ARG A 270 -5.11 11.29 6.42
N GLY A 271 -4.00 11.97 6.66
CA GLY A 271 -3.63 12.47 7.98
C GLY A 271 -3.61 13.99 7.95
N ASP A 272 -4.46 14.66 8.71
CA ASP A 272 -4.53 16.13 8.68
C ASP A 272 -3.23 16.79 9.19
N GLN A 273 -2.42 16.09 9.99
CA GLN A 273 -1.09 16.53 10.41
C GLN A 273 0.01 15.71 9.74
N ALA A 274 -0.06 14.39 9.85
CA ALA A 274 0.97 13.49 9.34
C ALA A 274 0.37 12.18 8.84
N LEU A 275 1.03 11.54 7.87
CA LEU A 275 0.68 10.24 7.33
C LEU A 275 1.97 9.43 7.16
N ALA A 276 2.01 8.24 7.74
CA ALA A 276 3.17 7.37 7.70
C ALA A 276 2.82 5.96 7.22
N ILE A 277 3.59 5.47 6.25
CA ILE A 277 3.61 4.08 5.81
C ILE A 277 5.04 3.57 6.00
N PRO A 278 5.34 2.84 7.09
CA PRO A 278 6.66 2.27 7.33
C PRO A 278 7.06 1.21 6.29
N ALA A 279 8.36 0.89 6.28
CA ALA A 279 8.92 -0.22 5.51
C ALA A 279 8.27 -1.57 5.90
N GLY A 280 8.14 -2.48 4.93
CA GLY A 280 7.49 -3.78 5.12
C GLY A 280 5.95 -3.77 5.11
N VAL A 281 5.31 -2.60 5.03
CA VAL A 281 3.84 -2.47 4.93
C VAL A 281 3.42 -2.36 3.47
N SER A 282 2.37 -3.08 3.07
CA SER A 282 1.83 -3.04 1.71
C SER A 282 0.48 -2.33 1.61
N VAL A 283 0.35 -1.39 0.67
CA VAL A 283 -0.92 -0.73 0.34
C VAL A 283 -1.27 -1.04 -1.12
N GLN A 284 -2.43 -1.68 -1.34
CA GLN A 284 -2.81 -2.22 -2.64
C GLN A 284 -4.22 -1.77 -3.04
N THR A 285 -4.36 -1.34 -4.28
CA THR A 285 -5.66 -0.99 -4.87
C THR A 285 -5.62 -1.22 -6.39
N ARG A 286 -6.77 -1.45 -7.04
CA ARG A 286 -6.78 -1.63 -8.52
C ARG A 286 -6.87 -0.32 -9.31
N ASP A 287 -7.34 0.75 -8.67
CA ASP A 287 -7.58 2.06 -9.30
C ASP A 287 -6.63 3.12 -8.71
N LEU A 288 -7.18 4.25 -8.28
CA LEU A 288 -6.43 5.36 -7.69
C LEU A 288 -6.06 5.10 -6.22
N LEU A 289 -4.77 5.21 -5.92
CA LEU A 289 -4.23 5.37 -4.57
C LEU A 289 -3.92 6.85 -4.33
N GLN A 290 -4.59 7.47 -3.37
CA GLN A 290 -4.44 8.89 -3.05
C GLN A 290 -3.99 9.10 -1.61
N PHE A 291 -2.96 9.92 -1.43
CA PHE A 291 -2.48 10.41 -0.14
C PHE A 291 -2.83 11.88 0.03
N HIS A 292 -3.21 12.28 1.25
CA HIS A 292 -3.36 13.69 1.61
C HIS A 292 -2.81 13.96 3.02
N SER A 293 -1.76 14.77 3.13
CA SER A 293 -1.14 15.10 4.41
C SER A 293 -0.18 16.29 4.30
N GLY A 294 0.01 17.04 5.39
CA GLY A 294 1.06 18.06 5.47
C GLY A 294 2.44 17.50 5.83
N THR A 295 2.50 16.30 6.39
CA THR A 295 3.74 15.54 6.52
C THR A 295 3.48 14.12 6.05
N LEU A 296 4.09 13.70 4.96
CA LEU A 296 3.92 12.38 4.37
C LEU A 296 5.25 11.64 4.37
N THR A 297 5.29 10.45 4.97
CA THR A 297 6.44 9.54 4.88
C THR A 297 5.98 8.19 4.35
N VAL A 298 6.51 7.77 3.20
CA VAL A 298 6.16 6.48 2.58
C VAL A 298 7.42 5.68 2.30
N PHE A 299 7.55 4.57 3.01
CA PHE A 299 8.64 3.60 2.90
C PHE A 299 8.15 2.18 2.56
N GLY A 300 6.84 1.93 2.59
CA GLY A 300 6.26 0.63 2.27
C GLY A 300 6.20 0.30 0.77
N THR A 301 5.50 -0.77 0.44
CA THR A 301 5.23 -1.21 -0.94
C THR A 301 3.85 -0.73 -1.40
N LEU A 302 3.80 -0.15 -2.60
CA LEU A 302 2.57 0.41 -3.19
C LEU A 302 2.18 -0.31 -4.48
N SER A 303 0.90 -0.65 -4.62
CA SER A 303 0.34 -1.17 -5.86
C SER A 303 -0.97 -0.47 -6.21
N ALA A 304 -1.02 0.20 -7.36
CA ALA A 304 -2.16 0.94 -7.90
C ALA A 304 -2.05 1.10 -9.43
N SER A 305 -3.14 1.50 -10.09
CA SER A 305 -3.08 1.96 -11.49
C SER A 305 -2.63 3.42 -11.60
N GLU A 306 -2.90 4.20 -10.54
CA GLU A 306 -2.49 5.59 -10.42
C GLU A 306 -2.17 5.92 -8.95
N ILE A 307 -1.10 6.68 -8.70
CA ILE A 307 -0.74 7.15 -7.37
C ILE A 307 -0.68 8.68 -7.36
N ARG A 308 -1.45 9.30 -6.46
CA ARG A 308 -1.48 10.76 -6.25
C ARG A 308 -1.12 11.14 -4.82
N VAL A 309 -0.28 12.14 -4.67
CA VAL A 309 0.07 12.77 -3.40
C VAL A 309 -0.44 14.20 -3.41
N LEU A 310 -1.26 14.55 -2.42
CA LEU A 310 -1.84 15.88 -2.26
C LEU A 310 -1.33 16.51 -0.95
N GLY A 311 -0.71 17.67 -1.06
CA GLY A 311 -0.37 18.54 0.05
C GLY A 311 -1.58 19.27 0.63
N THR A 312 -1.32 20.19 1.55
CA THR A 312 -2.29 21.04 2.20
C THR A 312 -2.17 22.49 1.68
N ASN A 313 -2.70 23.46 2.44
CA ASN A 313 -2.55 24.88 2.11
C ASN A 313 -1.35 25.53 2.82
N GLY A 314 -0.57 24.77 3.57
CA GLY A 314 0.61 25.25 4.29
C GLY A 314 1.86 24.49 3.88
N ASP A 315 2.98 24.79 4.55
CA ASP A 315 4.27 24.17 4.27
C ASP A 315 4.21 22.65 4.49
N ASP A 316 4.35 21.88 3.41
CA ASP A 316 4.26 20.44 3.45
C ASP A 316 5.64 19.76 3.29
N THR A 317 5.81 18.62 3.95
CA THR A 317 6.99 17.75 3.78
C THR A 317 6.55 16.39 3.27
N ILE A 318 7.07 16.00 2.11
CA ILE A 318 6.76 14.73 1.44
C ILE A 318 8.08 13.96 1.28
N GLU A 319 8.26 12.92 2.08
CA GLU A 319 9.33 11.95 1.94
C GLU A 319 8.76 10.65 1.35
N PHE A 320 9.05 10.40 0.08
CA PHE A 320 8.38 9.34 -0.68
C PHE A 320 9.42 8.39 -1.28
N LEU A 321 9.81 7.39 -0.49
CA LEU A 321 10.84 6.40 -0.77
C LEU A 321 10.27 4.97 -0.63
N PRO A 322 9.22 4.60 -1.38
CA PRO A 322 8.61 3.29 -1.25
C PRO A 322 9.62 2.19 -1.61
N GLU A 323 9.60 1.07 -0.88
CA GLU A 323 10.37 -0.14 -1.19
C GLU A 323 10.11 -0.62 -2.63
N SER A 324 8.86 -0.52 -3.06
CA SER A 324 8.46 -0.71 -4.46
C SER A 324 7.18 0.04 -4.77
N SER A 325 7.02 0.43 -6.03
CA SER A 325 5.79 1.04 -6.55
C SER A 325 5.47 0.44 -7.91
N SER A 326 4.21 0.09 -8.16
CA SER A 326 3.76 -0.43 -9.45
C SER A 326 3.78 0.61 -10.57
N VAL A 327 3.66 1.89 -10.22
CA VAL A 327 3.62 3.01 -11.15
C VAL A 327 4.38 4.21 -10.59
N PRO A 328 4.87 5.12 -11.46
CA PRO A 328 5.27 6.47 -11.06
C PRO A 328 4.13 7.23 -10.36
N PHE A 329 4.46 8.25 -9.57
CA PHE A 329 3.47 9.01 -8.79
C PHE A 329 3.42 10.49 -9.17
N ARG A 330 2.25 11.09 -8.96
CA ARG A 330 1.94 12.51 -9.23
C ARG A 330 1.85 13.27 -7.92
N VAL A 331 2.58 14.38 -7.79
CA VAL A 331 2.58 15.20 -6.57
C VAL A 331 1.98 16.56 -6.85
N ASP A 332 0.94 16.90 -6.11
CA ASP A 332 0.45 18.28 -5.96
C ASP A 332 0.70 18.71 -4.52
N ALA A 333 1.78 19.46 -4.29
CA ALA A 333 2.13 19.91 -2.95
C ALA A 333 1.29 21.12 -2.48
N GLY A 334 0.35 21.61 -3.28
CA GLY A 334 -0.50 22.72 -2.88
C GLY A 334 0.24 24.04 -2.64
N ALA A 335 -0.27 24.84 -1.72
CA ALA A 335 0.26 26.17 -1.39
C ALA A 335 1.19 26.11 -0.19
N GLY A 336 2.22 26.98 -0.15
CA GLY A 336 3.19 27.03 0.94
C GLY A 336 4.63 26.83 0.45
N ASP A 337 5.56 26.76 1.40
CA ASP A 337 6.93 26.33 1.16
C ASP A 337 7.05 24.82 1.39
N ASN A 338 7.01 24.06 0.30
CA ASN A 338 6.95 22.61 0.31
C ASN A 338 8.32 21.97 0.10
N THR A 339 8.51 20.78 0.65
CA THR A 339 9.74 19.97 0.49
C THR A 339 9.38 18.54 0.07
N ILE A 340 9.98 18.07 -1.03
CA ILE A 340 9.79 16.74 -1.60
C ILE A 340 11.15 16.03 -1.63
N VAL A 341 11.25 14.87 -0.97
CA VAL A 341 12.49 14.10 -0.81
C VAL A 341 12.32 12.67 -1.34
N GLY A 342 13.35 12.17 -2.04
CA GLY A 342 13.52 10.74 -2.30
C GLY A 342 12.81 10.17 -3.53
N VAL A 343 12.53 11.00 -4.52
CA VAL A 343 11.59 10.68 -5.60
C VAL A 343 12.26 10.05 -6.82
N THR A 344 12.68 8.78 -6.69
CA THR A 344 13.29 8.02 -7.82
C THR A 344 12.28 7.63 -8.91
N LEU A 345 10.97 7.77 -8.66
CA LEU A 345 9.86 7.42 -9.57
C LEU A 345 8.82 8.56 -9.68
N LEU A 346 9.26 9.82 -9.69
CA LEU A 346 8.37 10.96 -9.91
C LEU A 346 7.88 11.00 -11.36
N ASP A 347 6.56 10.94 -11.58
CA ASP A 347 5.98 11.17 -12.92
C ASP A 347 5.85 12.66 -13.19
N GLU A 348 5.16 13.37 -12.29
CA GLU A 348 4.71 14.74 -12.50
C GLU A 348 4.64 15.51 -11.18
N VAL A 349 5.12 16.74 -11.18
CA VAL A 349 4.88 17.73 -10.10
C VAL A 349 3.96 18.82 -10.60
N VAL A 350 2.85 19.03 -9.91
CA VAL A 350 1.89 20.08 -10.23
C VAL A 350 2.44 21.45 -9.84
N SER A 351 2.34 22.39 -10.78
CA SER A 351 2.68 23.80 -10.61
C SER A 351 1.41 24.63 -10.84
N ALA A 352 0.66 24.87 -9.77
CA ALA A 352 -0.57 25.65 -9.81
C ALA A 352 -0.33 27.13 -9.44
N PRO A 353 -1.02 28.10 -10.07
CA PRO A 353 -0.91 29.50 -9.71
C PRO A 353 -1.46 29.77 -8.30
N VAL A 354 -0.58 30.23 -7.39
CA VAL A 354 -0.97 30.62 -6.02
C VAL A 354 -0.72 32.12 -5.83
N SER A 355 -1.67 32.81 -5.21
CA SER A 355 -1.53 34.24 -4.88
C SER A 355 -0.47 34.45 -3.80
N GLY A 356 0.53 35.27 -4.11
CA GLY A 356 1.70 35.46 -3.24
C GLY A 356 2.84 34.46 -3.48
N GLY A 357 2.64 33.50 -4.40
CA GLY A 357 3.60 32.46 -4.73
C GLY A 357 3.47 31.19 -3.90
N SER A 358 4.03 30.10 -4.41
CA SER A 358 4.30 28.84 -3.71
C SER A 358 5.73 28.41 -4.07
N THR A 359 6.47 27.78 -3.16
CA THR A 359 7.82 27.27 -3.44
C THR A 359 7.87 25.78 -3.13
N THR A 360 8.18 24.95 -4.13
CA THR A 360 8.35 23.51 -3.92
C THR A 360 9.82 23.12 -4.14
N ARG A 361 10.46 22.60 -3.10
CA ARG A 361 11.84 22.10 -3.11
C ARG A 361 11.87 20.61 -3.39
N GLN A 362 12.78 20.18 -4.25
CA GLN A 362 12.87 18.81 -4.71
C GLN A 362 14.32 18.38 -4.80
N THR A 363 14.60 17.10 -4.58
CA THR A 363 15.93 16.53 -4.83
C THR A 363 15.86 15.50 -5.95
N VAL A 364 16.67 15.68 -6.99
CA VAL A 364 16.83 14.74 -8.11
C VAL A 364 18.29 14.36 -8.25
N THR A 365 18.56 13.16 -8.73
CA THR A 365 19.93 12.67 -8.92
C THR A 365 20.19 12.39 -10.40
N THR A 366 21.36 12.77 -10.90
CA THR A 366 21.79 12.46 -12.26
C THR A 366 23.29 12.17 -12.29
N LYS A 367 23.77 11.50 -13.36
CA LYS A 367 25.20 11.22 -13.54
C LYS A 367 25.88 12.39 -14.26
N GLU A 368 27.16 12.60 -13.98
CA GLU A 368 27.96 13.59 -14.71
C GLU A 368 28.10 13.26 -16.20
N ASN A 369 28.36 14.30 -17.00
CA ASN A 369 28.60 14.21 -18.45
C ASN A 369 27.45 13.58 -19.26
N VAL A 370 26.20 13.63 -18.78
CA VAL A 370 25.02 13.21 -19.55
C VAL A 370 24.19 14.44 -19.95
N SER A 371 24.03 14.69 -21.25
CA SER A 371 23.18 15.76 -21.80
C SER A 371 21.77 15.25 -22.10
N GLN A 372 20.82 16.16 -22.34
CA GLN A 372 19.44 15.81 -22.72
C GLN A 372 18.72 14.88 -21.74
N THR A 373 19.22 14.77 -20.52
CA THR A 373 18.64 13.92 -19.48
C THR A 373 17.39 14.60 -18.94
N PRO A 374 16.21 13.97 -19.02
CA PRO A 374 15.04 14.43 -18.30
C PRO A 374 15.33 14.34 -16.80
N LEU A 375 15.23 15.46 -16.10
CA LEU A 375 15.47 15.51 -14.66
C LEU A 375 14.17 15.49 -13.88
N ASN A 376 13.13 16.09 -14.45
CA ASN A 376 11.83 16.19 -13.82
C ASN A 376 10.76 16.55 -14.87
N ARG A 377 9.50 16.29 -14.55
CA ARG A 377 8.36 16.69 -15.36
C ARG A 377 7.36 17.45 -14.49
N PHE A 378 6.87 18.54 -15.02
CA PHE A 378 5.97 19.47 -14.37
C PHE A 378 4.67 19.55 -15.17
N VAL A 379 3.56 19.65 -14.44
CA VAL A 379 2.25 19.98 -15.00
C VAL A 379 1.89 21.36 -14.53
N ASP A 380 1.79 22.31 -15.46
CA ASP A 380 1.28 23.63 -15.15
C ASP A 380 -0.26 23.65 -15.21
N LEU A 381 -0.90 24.29 -14.22
CA LEU A 381 -2.35 24.46 -14.17
C LEU A 381 -2.74 25.94 -14.34
N PHE A 382 -1.93 26.70 -15.06
CA PHE A 382 -2.20 28.12 -15.32
C PHE A 382 -3.27 28.26 -16.42
N ASP A 383 -4.14 29.27 -16.29
CA ASP A 383 -5.20 29.54 -17.28
C ASP A 383 -4.61 29.94 -18.65
N THR A 384 -3.40 30.50 -18.64
CA THR A 384 -2.63 30.86 -19.84
C THR A 384 -1.21 30.34 -19.72
N THR A 385 -0.53 30.11 -20.84
CA THR A 385 0.87 29.65 -20.84
C THR A 385 1.72 30.60 -19.98
N PRO A 386 2.35 30.11 -18.91
CA PRO A 386 3.08 30.95 -17.98
C PRO A 386 4.40 31.45 -18.58
N ILE A 387 4.91 32.55 -18.03
CA ILE A 387 6.28 33.01 -18.25
C ILE A 387 7.20 32.15 -17.38
N ILE A 388 8.16 31.47 -18.01
CA ILE A 388 9.11 30.58 -17.33
C ILE A 388 10.45 31.30 -17.17
N ILE A 389 10.95 31.35 -15.94
CA ILE A 389 12.23 31.95 -15.59
C ILE A 389 13.11 30.88 -14.93
N MET A 390 14.32 30.68 -15.45
CA MET A 390 15.29 29.70 -14.91
C MET A 390 16.53 30.40 -14.37
N SER A 391 17.09 29.90 -13.26
CA SER A 391 18.29 30.47 -12.64
C SER A 391 19.61 30.06 -13.29
N ASP A 392 19.64 28.95 -14.03
CA ASP A 392 20.82 28.40 -14.70
C ASP A 392 20.51 28.15 -16.18
N ASP A 393 21.41 28.59 -17.07
CA ASP A 393 21.22 28.58 -18.52
C ASP A 393 21.57 27.25 -19.18
N ARG A 394 22.16 26.30 -18.46
CA ARG A 394 22.42 24.93 -18.94
C ARG A 394 21.15 24.10 -19.10
N PHE A 395 20.05 24.55 -18.51
CA PHE A 395 18.77 23.85 -18.51
C PHE A 395 17.78 24.48 -19.47
N GLU A 396 16.85 23.66 -19.94
CA GLU A 396 15.68 24.10 -20.67
C GLU A 396 14.42 23.36 -20.23
N PHE A 397 13.28 24.00 -20.47
CA PHE A 397 11.97 23.45 -20.20
C PHE A 397 11.22 23.29 -21.52
N VAL A 398 10.94 22.05 -21.91
CA VAL A 398 10.29 21.70 -23.18
C VAL A 398 9.16 20.73 -22.91
N ASP A 399 7.95 21.08 -23.37
CA ASP A 399 6.76 20.22 -23.27
C ASP A 399 6.49 19.64 -21.87
N GLY A 400 6.70 20.44 -20.82
CA GLY A 400 6.49 20.02 -19.43
C GLY A 400 7.72 19.38 -18.78
N VAL A 401 8.79 19.12 -19.53
CA VAL A 401 9.98 18.40 -19.04
C VAL A 401 11.13 19.37 -18.80
N LEU A 402 11.73 19.29 -17.61
CA LEU A 402 13.02 19.90 -17.31
C LEU A 402 14.13 18.98 -17.80
N LEU A 403 14.97 19.49 -18.70
CA LEU A 403 16.13 18.77 -19.22
C LEU A 403 17.39 19.63 -19.25
N LEU A 404 18.54 18.96 -19.24
CA LEU A 404 19.81 19.55 -19.64
C LEU A 404 19.81 19.79 -21.15
N LYS A 405 20.22 20.97 -21.59
CA LYS A 405 20.40 21.28 -23.01
C LYS A 405 21.39 20.32 -23.68
N PRO A 406 21.39 20.21 -25.03
CA PRO A 406 22.35 19.39 -25.76
C PRO A 406 23.82 19.72 -25.45
N ASP A 407 24.12 20.97 -25.10
CA ASP A 407 25.44 21.48 -24.71
C ASP A 407 25.59 21.72 -23.20
N GLY A 408 24.55 21.42 -22.41
CA GLY A 408 24.56 21.50 -20.96
C GLY A 408 25.05 20.21 -20.32
N PHE A 409 26.06 20.32 -19.46
CA PHE A 409 26.64 19.19 -18.73
C PHE A 409 26.87 19.54 -17.26
N LEU A 410 26.78 18.51 -16.42
CA LEU A 410 27.14 18.56 -15.00
C LEU A 410 28.43 17.79 -14.78
N GLN A 411 29.30 18.28 -13.91
CA GLN A 411 30.60 17.66 -13.59
C GLN A 411 30.72 17.30 -12.11
N HIS A 412 31.25 16.11 -11.82
CA HIS A 412 31.67 15.78 -10.47
C HIS A 412 33.14 16.20 -10.24
N PRO A 413 33.50 16.84 -9.10
CA PRO A 413 32.63 17.19 -7.97
C PRO A 413 32.01 18.60 -8.04
N GLN A 414 32.26 19.36 -9.10
CA GLN A 414 31.94 20.79 -9.19
C GLN A 414 30.43 21.08 -9.05
N ASP A 415 29.59 20.22 -9.61
CA ASP A 415 28.12 20.30 -9.61
C ASP A 415 27.48 19.24 -8.70
N ASN A 416 28.17 18.79 -7.65
CA ASN A 416 27.65 17.73 -6.75
C ASN A 416 26.29 18.03 -6.15
N GLU A 417 26.02 19.30 -5.90
CA GLU A 417 24.75 19.79 -5.38
C GLU A 417 24.49 21.13 -6.07
N LEU A 418 23.66 21.10 -7.11
CA LEU A 418 23.28 22.27 -7.89
C LEU A 418 21.82 22.62 -7.62
N GLU A 419 21.56 23.82 -7.11
CA GLU A 419 20.20 24.32 -6.92
C GLU A 419 19.72 25.08 -8.16
N LEU A 420 18.74 24.51 -8.87
CA LEU A 420 18.06 25.14 -10.00
C LEU A 420 16.71 25.71 -9.54
N THR A 421 16.52 27.01 -9.68
CA THR A 421 15.22 27.67 -9.46
C THR A 421 14.50 27.89 -10.78
N ILE A 422 13.25 27.43 -10.86
CA ILE A 422 12.33 27.61 -11.99
C ILE A 422 11.08 28.33 -11.47
N THR A 423 10.78 29.52 -11.99
CA THR A 423 9.56 30.24 -11.64
C THR A 423 8.61 30.25 -12.83
N PHE A 424 7.41 29.71 -12.61
CA PHE A 424 6.24 29.85 -13.47
C PHE A 424 5.43 31.05 -12.99
N GLN A 425 5.34 32.10 -13.80
CA GLN A 425 4.58 33.31 -13.48
C GLN A 425 3.41 33.45 -14.45
N ASP A 426 2.22 33.77 -13.92
CA ASP A 426 1.05 34.01 -14.78
C ASP A 426 1.30 35.19 -15.72
N ALA A 427 0.90 35.04 -16.98
CA ALA A 427 1.15 36.03 -18.02
C ALA A 427 0.31 37.31 -17.83
N THR A 428 -0.75 37.26 -17.03
CA THR A 428 -1.73 38.33 -16.83
C THR A 428 -1.73 38.92 -15.41
N ASP A 429 -1.36 38.14 -14.40
CA ASP A 429 -1.21 38.58 -13.01
C ASP A 429 0.13 38.15 -12.40
N SER A 430 1.07 39.09 -12.28
CA SER A 430 2.40 38.82 -11.73
C SER A 430 2.40 38.34 -10.27
N ASN A 431 1.29 38.46 -9.54
CA ASN A 431 1.16 37.96 -8.17
C ASN A 431 0.78 36.48 -8.10
N LEU A 432 0.41 35.88 -9.23
CA LEU A 432 0.15 34.44 -9.36
C LEU A 432 1.41 33.77 -9.92
N SER A 433 2.05 32.96 -9.08
CA SER A 433 3.26 32.24 -9.49
C SER A 433 3.44 30.94 -8.72
N ALA A 434 4.21 30.03 -9.30
CA ALA A 434 4.71 28.82 -8.66
C ALA A 434 6.23 28.74 -8.89
N THR A 435 6.99 28.53 -7.83
CA THR A 435 8.45 28.39 -7.89
C THR A 435 8.83 26.95 -7.55
N GLN A 436 9.68 26.37 -8.38
CA GLN A 436 10.23 25.02 -8.21
C GLN A 436 11.74 25.16 -7.99
N VAL A 437 12.22 24.65 -6.87
CA VAL A 437 13.64 24.63 -6.52
C VAL A 437 14.11 23.18 -6.58
N VAL A 438 14.85 22.84 -7.62
CA VAL A 438 15.34 21.48 -7.88
C VAL A 438 16.81 21.42 -7.47
N THR A 439 17.09 20.72 -6.38
CA THR A 439 18.44 20.33 -5.98
C THR A 439 18.86 19.11 -6.79
N ILE A 440 19.82 19.29 -7.68
CA ILE A 440 20.37 18.25 -8.54
C ILE A 440 21.64 17.72 -7.89
N LEU A 441 21.62 16.44 -7.51
CA LEU A 441 22.76 15.71 -7.00
C LEU A 441 23.49 15.04 -8.17
N THR A 442 24.72 15.45 -8.43
CA THR A 442 25.53 14.89 -9.53
C THR A 442 26.41 13.75 -9.02
N GLU A 443 26.14 12.54 -9.50
CA GLU A 443 26.92 11.34 -9.21
C GLU A 443 28.08 11.15 -10.19
N VAL A 444 29.13 10.48 -9.72
CA VAL A 444 30.25 10.04 -10.55
C VAL A 444 29.73 9.11 -11.64
N ASN A 445 30.13 9.37 -12.88
CA ASN A 445 29.82 8.49 -13.98
C ASN A 445 30.96 7.49 -14.18
N GLU A 446 30.80 6.27 -13.66
CA GLU A 446 31.82 5.22 -13.79
C GLU A 446 32.16 4.89 -15.26
N ASN A 447 31.29 5.23 -16.21
CA ASN A 447 31.45 5.00 -17.65
C ASN A 447 31.74 6.30 -18.43
N ILE A 448 32.39 7.30 -17.82
CA ILE A 448 32.76 8.57 -18.50
C ILE A 448 33.54 8.40 -19.82
N TRP A 449 34.19 7.25 -20.03
CA TRP A 449 34.97 6.94 -21.24
C TRP A 449 34.24 6.08 -22.26
N THR A 450 32.97 5.78 -22.05
CA THR A 450 32.13 5.01 -22.96
C THR A 450 31.18 5.95 -23.70
N ASN A 451 31.07 5.78 -25.02
CA ASN A 451 30.05 6.49 -25.79
C ASN A 451 28.68 5.86 -25.49
N ILE A 452 27.83 6.54 -24.73
CA ILE A 452 26.54 5.98 -24.32
C ILE A 452 25.49 5.97 -25.44
N ASP A 453 25.60 6.89 -26.40
CA ASP A 453 24.67 6.98 -27.53
C ASP A 453 24.99 5.91 -28.58
N PHE A 454 26.28 5.63 -28.77
CA PHE A 454 26.74 4.59 -29.68
C PHE A 454 28.12 4.07 -29.27
N THR A 455 28.13 2.98 -28.50
CA THR A 455 29.34 2.40 -27.88
C THR A 455 30.50 2.17 -28.82
N GLU A 456 30.24 1.75 -30.06
CA GLU A 456 31.27 1.44 -31.06
C GLU A 456 31.78 2.66 -31.86
N ASP A 457 31.12 3.82 -31.76
CA ASP A 457 31.59 5.09 -32.33
C ASP A 457 32.49 5.82 -31.33
N VAL A 458 33.73 5.33 -31.23
CA VAL A 458 34.74 5.80 -30.28
C VAL A 458 35.11 7.26 -30.51
N ASN A 459 35.11 7.73 -31.75
CA ASN A 459 35.53 9.10 -32.10
C ASN A 459 34.38 10.10 -32.21
N ARG A 460 33.13 9.69 -31.92
CA ARG A 460 31.91 10.51 -32.02
C ARG A 460 31.65 11.06 -33.44
N SER A 461 31.97 10.30 -34.47
CA SER A 461 31.71 10.70 -35.86
C SER A 461 30.25 10.55 -36.28
N GLY A 462 29.44 9.84 -35.48
CA GLY A 462 28.07 9.46 -35.77
C GLY A 462 27.93 8.08 -36.45
N GLU A 463 29.03 7.39 -36.73
CA GLU A 463 29.04 6.05 -37.31
C GLU A 463 30.18 5.19 -36.74
N ALA A 464 29.94 3.89 -36.54
CA ALA A 464 31.01 2.96 -36.21
C ALA A 464 31.79 2.60 -37.48
N SER A 465 33.11 2.78 -37.45
CA SER A 465 34.00 2.55 -38.58
C SER A 465 35.31 1.87 -38.14
N ALA A 466 36.12 1.44 -39.12
CA ALA A 466 37.44 0.92 -38.81
C ALA A 466 38.36 1.97 -38.14
N LEU A 467 38.04 3.26 -38.26
CA LEU A 467 38.77 4.33 -37.60
C LEU A 467 38.61 4.26 -36.08
N ASP A 468 37.43 3.88 -35.58
CA ASP A 468 37.14 3.75 -34.14
C ASP A 468 38.02 2.68 -33.48
N ALA A 469 38.13 1.51 -34.11
CA ALA A 469 39.04 0.46 -33.68
C ALA A 469 40.51 0.92 -33.74
N LEU A 470 40.89 1.66 -34.79
CA LEU A 470 42.26 2.16 -34.96
C LEU A 470 42.62 3.22 -33.91
N VAL A 471 41.66 4.05 -33.48
CA VAL A 471 41.83 5.02 -32.41
C VAL A 471 42.18 4.33 -31.10
N ILE A 472 41.45 3.26 -30.73
CA ILE A 472 41.76 2.45 -29.55
C ILE A 472 43.15 1.79 -29.68
N ILE A 473 43.44 1.14 -30.80
CA ILE A 473 44.74 0.46 -31.02
C ILE A 473 45.91 1.44 -30.93
N ASN A 474 45.75 2.64 -31.50
CA ASN A 474 46.78 3.67 -31.43
C ASN A 474 46.99 4.16 -30.00
N GLN A 475 45.93 4.28 -29.20
CA GLN A 475 46.03 4.69 -27.81
C GLN A 475 46.66 3.60 -26.94
N LEU A 476 46.28 2.32 -27.13
CA LEU A 476 46.92 1.17 -26.49
C LEU A 476 48.43 1.12 -26.72
N ASN A 477 48.89 1.50 -27.92
CA ASN A 477 50.31 1.54 -28.27
C ASN A 477 51.07 2.73 -27.68
N ARG A 478 50.38 3.70 -27.07
CA ARG A 478 50.96 4.95 -26.54
C ARG A 478 50.99 5.02 -25.01
N GLN A 479 50.15 4.24 -24.34
CA GLN A 479 50.03 4.27 -22.88
C GLN A 479 50.70 3.05 -22.23
N GLU A 480 51.24 3.24 -21.02
CA GLU A 480 51.83 2.16 -20.22
C GLU A 480 50.81 1.52 -19.26
N ASP A 481 49.74 2.25 -18.92
CA ASP A 481 48.66 1.82 -18.01
C ASP A 481 47.35 1.65 -18.80
N SER A 482 46.60 0.59 -18.51
CA SER A 482 45.30 0.33 -19.13
C SER A 482 44.15 1.00 -18.39
N SER A 483 44.35 1.52 -17.18
CA SER A 483 43.32 2.26 -16.46
C SER A 483 43.10 3.64 -17.07
N LEU A 484 41.83 3.99 -17.30
CA LEU A 484 41.47 5.33 -17.74
C LEU A 484 41.29 6.26 -16.54
N PRO A 485 41.56 7.57 -16.68
CA PRO A 485 41.34 8.52 -15.60
C PRO A 485 39.90 8.49 -15.09
N LEU A 486 39.69 8.58 -13.78
CA LEU A 486 38.33 8.66 -13.19
C LEU A 486 37.64 10.02 -13.46
N PHE A 487 38.27 10.92 -14.21
CA PHE A 487 37.73 12.21 -14.59
C PHE A 487 37.95 12.45 -16.09
N ARG A 488 36.88 12.82 -16.79
CA ARG A 488 36.91 13.28 -18.18
C ARG A 488 36.11 14.58 -18.28
N ARG A 489 36.72 15.62 -18.84
CA ARG A 489 36.02 16.91 -19.05
C ARG A 489 34.91 16.72 -20.10
N PHE A 490 33.77 17.38 -19.92
CA PHE A 490 32.61 17.19 -20.80
C PHE A 490 32.90 17.60 -22.26
N ASP A 491 33.57 18.74 -22.44
CA ASP A 491 34.05 19.30 -23.71
C ASP A 491 35.44 18.75 -24.10
N SER A 492 35.79 17.55 -23.60
CA SER A 492 36.98 16.87 -24.09
C SER A 492 36.73 16.32 -25.50
N ASP A 493 37.65 16.65 -26.41
CA ASP A 493 37.76 16.05 -27.75
C ASP A 493 38.40 14.64 -27.71
N ASP A 494 38.74 14.13 -26.51
CA ASP A 494 39.34 12.82 -26.37
C ASP A 494 38.34 11.72 -26.79
N PRO A 495 38.74 10.72 -27.59
CA PRO A 495 37.89 9.59 -27.92
C PRO A 495 37.40 8.78 -26.70
N PHE A 496 36.28 8.10 -26.87
CA PHE A 496 35.68 7.18 -25.90
C PHE A 496 36.32 5.80 -26.00
N TYR A 497 37.49 5.65 -25.40
CA TYR A 497 38.33 4.47 -25.57
C TYR A 497 37.75 3.16 -25.00
N ASP A 498 36.85 3.24 -24.02
CA ASP A 498 36.30 2.09 -23.31
C ASP A 498 34.92 1.71 -23.87
N VAL A 499 34.91 0.76 -24.78
CA VAL A 499 33.71 0.23 -25.44
C VAL A 499 33.07 -0.89 -24.59
N THR A 500 33.83 -1.44 -23.64
CA THR A 500 33.34 -2.50 -22.74
C THR A 500 32.60 -1.97 -21.53
N GLY A 501 32.91 -0.74 -21.10
CA GLY A 501 32.40 -0.10 -19.89
C GLY A 501 33.02 -0.65 -18.61
N ASP A 502 34.27 -1.13 -18.66
CA ASP A 502 34.96 -1.72 -17.50
C ASP A 502 35.97 -0.76 -16.84
N GLY A 503 36.01 0.49 -17.29
CA GLY A 503 36.89 1.56 -16.81
C GLY A 503 38.32 1.45 -17.33
N LYS A 504 38.58 0.54 -18.27
CA LYS A 504 39.91 0.30 -18.83
C LYS A 504 39.88 0.40 -20.35
N ILE A 505 41.05 0.65 -20.91
CA ILE A 505 41.30 0.55 -22.34
C ILE A 505 42.17 -0.67 -22.58
N THR A 506 41.59 -1.67 -23.24
CA THR A 506 42.21 -2.96 -23.53
C THR A 506 42.02 -3.34 -25.00
N ALA A 507 42.71 -4.40 -25.43
CA ALA A 507 42.50 -4.95 -26.77
C ALA A 507 41.05 -5.46 -26.99
N LEU A 508 40.30 -5.72 -25.91
CA LEU A 508 38.91 -6.15 -25.99
C LEU A 508 37.99 -5.05 -26.52
N ASP A 509 38.26 -3.79 -26.18
CA ASP A 509 37.51 -2.62 -26.66
C ASP A 509 37.61 -2.49 -28.18
N ALA A 510 38.83 -2.55 -28.72
CA ALA A 510 39.07 -2.56 -30.17
C ALA A 510 38.42 -3.77 -30.85
N LEU A 511 38.48 -4.94 -30.21
CA LEU A 511 37.88 -6.16 -30.75
C LEU A 511 36.34 -6.09 -30.81
N ARG A 512 35.68 -5.40 -29.87
CA ARG A 512 34.23 -5.15 -29.91
C ARG A 512 33.84 -4.37 -31.16
N VAL A 513 34.52 -3.26 -31.45
CA VAL A 513 34.30 -2.45 -32.66
C VAL A 513 34.50 -3.29 -33.92
N ILE A 514 35.60 -4.04 -34.02
CA ILE A 514 35.89 -4.90 -35.19
C ILE A 514 34.80 -5.95 -35.39
N ASN A 515 34.35 -6.60 -34.31
CA ASN A 515 33.29 -7.60 -34.38
C ASN A 515 31.94 -6.98 -34.79
N TYR A 516 31.63 -5.78 -34.31
CA TYR A 516 30.45 -5.03 -34.73
C TYR A 516 30.48 -4.78 -36.25
N LEU A 517 31.59 -4.27 -36.78
CA LEU A 517 31.76 -4.02 -38.22
C LEU A 517 31.62 -5.29 -39.06
N ASN A 518 32.24 -6.40 -38.63
CA ASN A 518 32.14 -7.68 -39.34
C ASN A 518 30.70 -8.22 -39.41
N ARG A 519 29.85 -7.89 -38.42
CA ARG A 519 28.43 -8.25 -38.40
C ARG A 519 27.57 -7.33 -39.28
N GLN A 520 27.99 -6.07 -39.46
CA GLN A 520 27.30 -5.06 -40.28
C GLN A 520 27.52 -5.27 -41.79
N THR A 521 28.61 -5.91 -42.20
CA THR A 521 28.79 -6.37 -43.58
C THR A 521 27.76 -7.46 -43.91
N PRO A 522 26.82 -7.25 -44.85
CA PRO A 522 26.04 -8.35 -45.40
C PRO A 522 27.03 -9.35 -46.01
N ALA A 523 26.77 -10.64 -45.83
CA ALA A 523 27.50 -11.70 -46.52
C ALA A 523 27.25 -11.62 -48.04
N SER A 524 27.86 -10.64 -48.71
CA SER A 524 28.05 -10.62 -50.16
C SER A 524 29.25 -11.52 -50.49
N GLY A 525 29.04 -12.81 -50.27
CA GLY A 525 29.94 -13.89 -50.62
C GLY A 525 29.11 -15.16 -50.70
N GLU A 526 28.78 -15.58 -51.92
CA GLU A 526 28.09 -16.83 -52.22
C GLU A 526 28.75 -18.02 -51.50
N PRO A 527 27.99 -19.02 -51.01
CA PRO A 527 28.57 -20.29 -50.65
C PRO A 527 29.00 -21.00 -51.94
N GLU A 528 30.29 -21.25 -52.06
CA GLU A 528 30.85 -22.18 -53.04
C GLU A 528 30.22 -23.56 -52.78
N ALA A 529 29.38 -24.01 -53.70
CA ALA A 529 28.73 -25.32 -53.62
C ALA A 529 29.80 -26.43 -53.63
N PRO A 530 29.77 -27.39 -52.68
CA PRO A 530 30.57 -28.60 -52.84
C PRO A 530 29.95 -29.46 -53.95
N PRO A 531 30.77 -30.10 -54.81
CA PRO A 531 30.25 -30.91 -55.91
C PRO A 531 29.54 -32.16 -55.38
N GLN A 532 28.32 -32.38 -55.86
CA GLN A 532 27.58 -33.62 -55.66
C GLN A 532 28.32 -34.80 -56.31
N ALA A 533 28.75 -35.76 -55.50
CA ALA A 533 29.00 -37.12 -55.94
C ALA A 533 27.86 -38.02 -55.42
N ILE A 534 26.96 -38.37 -56.33
CA ILE A 534 25.97 -39.43 -56.17
C ILE A 534 26.69 -40.76 -56.38
N PHE A 535 26.58 -41.73 -55.46
CA PHE A 535 26.15 -43.12 -55.77
C PHE A 535 25.97 -43.99 -54.50
N ALA A 536 24.71 -44.47 -54.37
CA ALA A 536 24.24 -45.79 -53.89
C ALA A 536 24.29 -46.17 -52.39
N GLY A 537 23.09 -46.35 -51.79
CA GLY A 537 22.78 -46.69 -50.38
C GLY A 537 22.93 -48.18 -49.99
N PRO A 538 22.11 -48.78 -49.09
CA PRO A 538 20.81 -48.34 -48.54
C PRO A 538 20.73 -48.21 -47.00
N GLU A 539 19.67 -47.55 -46.53
CA GLU A 539 19.23 -47.45 -45.12
C GLU A 539 18.55 -48.73 -44.60
N PRO A 540 18.40 -48.84 -43.27
CA PRO A 540 17.11 -49.24 -42.72
C PRO A 540 16.54 -48.28 -41.66
N GLU A 541 15.21 -48.38 -41.60
CA GLU A 541 14.16 -47.59 -40.95
C GLU A 541 14.12 -47.62 -39.40
N PHE A 542 13.13 -46.87 -38.86
CA PHE A 542 12.53 -46.85 -37.50
C PHE A 542 13.13 -45.77 -36.55
N MET A 543 12.42 -44.76 -36.02
CA MET A 543 10.99 -44.49 -35.86
C MET A 543 10.68 -43.00 -35.86
N ALA A 544 9.53 -42.67 -36.45
CA ALA A 544 8.75 -41.50 -36.08
C ALA A 544 7.92 -41.79 -34.82
N ASP A 545 7.58 -40.70 -34.14
CA ASP A 545 6.26 -40.42 -33.54
C ASP A 545 6.11 -40.51 -32.01
N PHE A 546 5.29 -39.56 -31.56
CA PHE A 546 4.62 -39.39 -30.27
C PHE A 546 5.35 -38.69 -29.12
N ALA A 547 4.98 -37.42 -28.99
CA ALA A 547 4.78 -36.76 -27.70
C ALA A 547 3.94 -37.65 -26.74
N SER A 548 4.36 -37.79 -25.49
CA SER A 548 3.55 -37.46 -24.31
C SER A 548 4.23 -37.87 -23.00
N SER A 549 4.00 -37.02 -21.99
CA SER A 549 3.83 -37.33 -20.56
C SER A 549 5.04 -37.68 -19.67
N ALA A 550 5.04 -36.95 -18.55
CA ALA A 550 5.37 -37.35 -17.18
C ALA A 550 6.87 -37.56 -16.83
N PHE A 551 7.46 -36.70 -15.99
CA PHE A 551 7.40 -36.66 -14.51
C PHE A 551 8.37 -37.66 -13.83
N TRP A 552 9.21 -37.11 -12.95
CA TRP A 552 10.12 -37.74 -11.97
C TRP A 552 11.34 -38.48 -12.58
N GLU A 553 12.52 -38.58 -11.97
CA GLU A 553 13.00 -38.29 -10.62
C GLU A 553 14.55 -38.30 -10.67
N GLU A 554 15.17 -37.86 -9.58
CA GLU A 554 16.57 -38.06 -9.24
C GLU A 554 17.05 -39.50 -9.48
N ASP A 555 18.29 -39.69 -9.96
CA ASP A 555 19.45 -40.04 -9.12
C ASP A 555 20.57 -40.73 -9.93
N GLU A 556 21.78 -40.48 -9.47
CA GLU A 556 23.03 -41.25 -9.71
C GLU A 556 23.63 -41.32 -11.11
N LEU A 557 24.85 -40.75 -11.27
CA LEU A 557 26.06 -41.58 -11.30
C LEU A 557 27.34 -40.72 -11.40
N ASP A 558 28.17 -40.94 -10.38
CA ASP A 558 29.63 -40.80 -10.22
C ASP A 558 30.49 -40.55 -11.47
N ILE A 559 31.62 -39.85 -11.29
CA ILE A 559 32.97 -40.47 -11.23
C ILE A 559 34.08 -39.41 -11.05
N GLU A 560 34.82 -39.60 -9.96
CA GLU A 560 36.27 -39.41 -9.69
C GLU A 560 37.03 -38.18 -10.23
N ILE A 561 37.74 -37.50 -9.31
CA ILE A 561 39.22 -37.53 -9.26
C ILE A 561 39.68 -37.28 -7.81
N ASP A 562 40.50 -38.20 -7.30
CA ASP A 562 41.14 -38.18 -5.99
C ASP A 562 42.60 -37.65 -6.09
N LEU A 563 43.18 -37.37 -4.91
CA LEU A 563 44.55 -36.96 -4.55
C LEU A 563 44.81 -35.45 -4.37
N ILE A 564 44.99 -35.03 -3.11
CA ILE A 564 46.28 -35.12 -2.38
C ILE A 564 46.03 -34.91 -0.87
N ALA A 565 46.65 -35.78 -0.08
CA ALA A 565 46.57 -35.93 1.37
C ALA A 565 47.08 -34.73 2.19
N GLY A 566 46.54 -34.59 3.42
CA GLY A 566 47.04 -33.68 4.44
C GLY A 566 46.27 -33.71 5.75
N ASP A 567 46.36 -34.86 6.44
CA ASP A 567 46.09 -35.08 7.88
C ASP A 567 46.19 -33.82 8.76
N LEU A 568 45.13 -33.53 9.52
CA LEU A 568 45.24 -33.20 10.95
C LEU A 568 43.89 -33.42 11.66
N THR A 569 43.84 -34.57 12.32
CA THR A 569 42.99 -34.91 13.47
C THR A 569 42.71 -33.74 14.43
N ARG A 570 41.45 -33.57 14.88
CA ARG A 570 41.01 -33.88 16.27
C ARG A 570 39.53 -33.58 16.57
N PRO A 571 38.95 -34.27 17.58
CA PRO A 571 37.53 -34.56 17.75
C PRO A 571 36.79 -33.61 18.72
N GLY A 572 35.47 -33.75 18.77
CA GLY A 572 34.55 -32.92 19.54
C GLY A 572 34.38 -33.20 21.04
N LEU A 573 33.14 -32.93 21.49
CA LEU A 573 32.56 -32.85 22.86
C LEU A 573 32.61 -31.40 23.40
N PHE A 574 31.51 -30.71 23.70
CA PHE A 574 30.21 -31.12 24.26
C PHE A 574 29.03 -30.37 23.65
#